data_AF-A0A212S892-F1
#
_entry.id   AF-A0A212S892-F1
#
_cell.length_a   1.000
_cell.length_b   1.000
_cell.length_c   1.000
_cell.angle_alpha   90.00
_cell.angle_beta   90.00
_cell.angle_gamma   90.00
#
_symmetry.space_group_name_H-M   'P 1'
#
loop_
_entity.id
_entity.type
_entity.pdbx_description
1 polymer ?
#
loop_
_entity_poly.entity_id
_entity_poly.type
_entity_poly.pdbx_seq_one_letter_code
_entity_poly.pdbx_strand_id
1 'polypeptide(L)'
;MNAYLYGLLIFSVVGGSAAVTYWISISRERLWLRSQKTEELYRRAEKTYVDSIAFFRARYDLSQARTFSRNAGELDALNTDVSELNILVGLYFPALAPQLAAATNSLAVAFDRLRLAQAADLNNREHALDDLDLAVGGIREAFDQFKAAALRGGRIEQRGHAAAPPTRASRAALA
;
A
#
# COMPACT_ATOMS: atom_id res chain seq x y z
N MET A 1 25.93 -2.56 55.80
CA MET A 1 26.15 -3.10 54.43
C MET A 1 24.84 -3.40 53.69
N ASN A 2 23.80 -3.94 54.36
CA ASN A 2 22.54 -4.32 53.71
C ASN A 2 21.69 -3.16 53.14
N ALA A 3 21.71 -1.97 53.76
CA ALA A 3 20.90 -0.83 53.29
C ALA A 3 21.26 -0.34 51.88
N TYR A 4 22.53 -0.42 51.47
CA TYR A 4 22.98 -0.05 50.13
C TYR A 4 22.54 -1.04 49.06
N LEU A 5 22.46 -2.33 49.41
CA LEU A 5 21.94 -3.40 48.56
C LEU A 5 20.42 -3.24 48.32
N TYR A 6 19.66 -2.90 49.36
CA TYR A 6 18.23 -2.60 49.23
C TYR A 6 17.99 -1.32 48.44
N GLY A 7 18.80 -0.27 48.63
CA GLY A 7 18.72 0.96 47.84
C GLY A 7 18.99 0.74 46.34
N LEU A 8 20.00 -0.06 46.00
CA LEU A 8 20.31 -0.44 44.61
C LEU A 8 19.19 -1.27 43.97
N LEU A 9 18.60 -2.21 44.71
CA LEU A 9 17.47 -3.01 44.23
C LEU A 9 16.24 -2.15 43.94
N ILE A 10 15.88 -1.25 44.86
CA ILE A 10 14.73 -0.35 44.66
C ILE A 10 14.95 0.58 43.46
N PHE A 11 16.14 1.17 43.30
CA PHE A 11 16.47 1.99 42.13
C PHE A 11 16.40 1.21 40.81
N SER A 12 16.87 -0.04 40.81
CA SER A 12 16.81 -0.90 39.62
C SER A 12 15.38 -1.29 39.24
N VAL A 13 14.51 -1.55 40.21
CA VAL A 13 13.10 -1.89 39.99
C VAL A 13 12.30 -0.67 39.54
N VAL A 14 12.53 0.50 40.14
CA VAL A 14 11.86 1.75 39.76
C VAL A 14 12.33 2.21 38.37
N GLY A 15 13.64 2.14 38.08
CA GLY A 15 14.19 2.46 36.77
C GLY A 15 13.73 1.50 35.68
N GLY A 16 13.69 0.19 35.96
CA GLY A 16 13.16 -0.82 35.06
C GLY A 16 11.67 -0.63 34.77
N SER A 17 10.87 -0.33 35.80
CA SER A 17 9.43 -0.06 35.65
C SER A 17 9.15 1.20 34.82
N ALA A 18 9.90 2.28 35.04
CA ALA A 18 9.79 3.50 34.26
C ALA A 18 10.17 3.28 32.78
N ALA A 19 11.25 2.52 32.52
CA ALA A 19 11.67 2.16 31.17
C ALA A 19 10.62 1.30 30.46
N VAL A 20 10.09 0.26 31.13
CA VAL A 20 9.04 -0.61 30.56
C VAL A 20 7.77 0.18 30.26
N THR A 21 7.34 1.06 31.17
CA THR A 21 6.15 1.89 30.98
C THR A 21 6.33 2.87 29.80
N TYR A 22 7.50 3.49 29.69
CA TYR A 22 7.86 4.35 28.55
C TYR A 22 7.86 3.59 27.22
N TRP A 23 8.43 2.38 27.19
CA TRP A 23 8.42 1.52 26.02
C TRP A 23 7.01 1.08 25.61
N ILE A 24 6.15 0.73 26.57
CA ILE A 24 4.74 0.37 26.31
C ILE A 24 4.00 1.58 25.74
N SER A 25 4.19 2.77 26.31
CA SER A 25 3.54 4.01 25.85
C SER A 25 3.94 4.34 24.41
N ILE A 26 5.24 4.34 24.10
CA ILE A 26 5.75 4.59 22.75
C ILE A 26 5.29 3.53 21.76
N SER A 27 5.27 2.26 22.17
CA SER A 27 4.82 1.18 21.31
C SER A 27 3.35 1.36 20.95
N ARG A 28 2.50 1.72 21.92
CA ARG A 28 1.07 1.99 21.71
C ARG A 28 0.86 3.19 20.79
N GLU A 29 1.60 4.27 20.98
CA GLU A 29 1.51 5.47 20.16
C GLU A 29 1.96 5.22 18.72
N ARG A 30 3.07 4.50 18.51
CA ARG A 30 3.53 4.07 17.18
C ARG A 30 2.53 3.16 16.47
N LEU A 31 1.90 2.23 17.20
CA LEU A 31 0.88 1.35 16.67
C LEU A 31 -0.38 2.11 16.27
N TRP A 32 -0.80 3.07 17.09
CA TRP A 32 -1.94 3.92 16.81
C TRP A 32 -1.71 4.80 15.58
N LEU A 33 -0.55 5.46 15.49
CA LEU A 33 -0.12 6.22 14.30
C LEU A 33 -0.08 5.34 13.05
N ARG A 34 0.50 4.14 13.15
CA ARG A 34 0.57 3.20 12.01
C ARG A 34 -0.82 2.74 11.56
N SER A 35 -1.73 2.47 12.50
CA SER A 35 -3.12 2.12 12.18
C SER A 35 -3.83 3.25 11.44
N GLN A 36 -3.75 4.48 11.97
CA GLN A 36 -4.35 5.65 11.32
C GLN A 36 -3.78 5.89 9.92
N LYS A 37 -2.45 5.80 9.77
CA LYS A 37 -1.80 6.00 8.47
C LYS A 37 -2.09 4.87 7.48
N THR A 38 -2.33 3.65 7.96
CA THR A 38 -2.74 2.53 7.10
C THR A 38 -4.17 2.76 6.59
N GLU A 39 -5.07 3.21 7.45
CA GLU A 39 -6.45 3.54 7.07
C GLU A 39 -6.50 4.73 6.10
N GLU A 40 -5.70 5.77 6.35
CA GLU A 40 -5.54 6.90 5.44
C GLU A 40 -5.02 6.44 4.07
N LEU A 41 -3.98 5.59 4.05
CA LEU A 41 -3.43 5.03 2.82
C LEU A 41 -4.48 4.22 2.05
N TYR A 42 -5.22 3.35 2.74
CA TYR A 42 -6.26 2.53 2.12
C TYR A 42 -7.37 3.39 1.51
N ARG A 43 -7.91 4.35 2.25
CA ARG A 43 -8.98 5.24 1.77
C ARG A 43 -8.53 6.04 0.57
N ARG A 44 -7.29 6.55 0.60
CA ARG A 44 -6.75 7.34 -0.50
C ARG A 44 -6.51 6.47 -1.73
N ALA A 45 -5.98 5.26 -1.56
CA ALA A 45 -5.84 4.30 -2.66
C ALA A 45 -7.17 3.93 -3.31
N GLU A 46 -8.21 3.73 -2.48
CA GLU A 46 -9.57 3.47 -2.96
C GLU A 46 -10.16 4.67 -3.71
N LYS A 47 -10.01 5.89 -3.17
CA LYS A 47 -10.41 7.13 -3.84
C LYS A 47 -9.72 7.25 -5.20
N THR A 48 -8.39 7.16 -5.26
CA THR A 48 -7.63 7.25 -6.52
C THR A 48 -8.07 6.21 -7.54
N TYR A 49 -8.34 4.98 -7.10
CA TYR A 49 -8.89 3.93 -7.96
C TYR A 49 -10.26 4.33 -8.54
N VAL A 50 -11.20 4.75 -7.68
CA VAL A 50 -12.55 5.14 -8.11
C VAL A 50 -12.48 6.32 -9.07
N ASP A 51 -11.69 7.34 -8.75
CA ASP A 51 -11.52 8.54 -9.57
C ASP A 51 -10.87 8.21 -10.92
N SER A 52 -9.91 7.29 -10.94
CA SER A 52 -9.30 6.79 -12.19
C SER A 52 -10.33 6.10 -13.08
N ILE A 53 -11.13 5.18 -12.52
CA ILE A 53 -12.14 4.45 -13.28
C ILE A 53 -13.25 5.40 -13.76
N ALA A 54 -13.67 6.35 -12.92
CA ALA A 54 -14.63 7.38 -13.29
C ALA A 54 -14.09 8.24 -14.45
N PHE A 55 -12.82 8.63 -14.39
CA PHE A 55 -12.14 9.34 -15.48
C PHE A 55 -12.18 8.55 -16.79
N PHE A 56 -11.76 7.28 -16.80
CA PHE A 56 -11.76 6.49 -18.03
C PHE A 56 -13.18 6.25 -18.56
N ARG A 57 -14.17 5.97 -17.70
CA ARG A 57 -15.57 5.82 -18.11
C ARG A 57 -16.19 7.09 -18.69
N ALA A 58 -15.84 8.27 -18.16
CA ALA A 58 -16.31 9.54 -18.72
C ALA A 58 -15.67 9.85 -20.08
N ARG A 59 -14.52 9.23 -20.38
CA ARG A 59 -13.71 9.52 -21.59
C ARG A 59 -13.95 8.54 -22.72
N TYR A 60 -14.52 7.39 -22.43
CA TYR A 60 -14.56 6.27 -23.35
C TYR A 60 -15.89 5.52 -23.23
N ASP A 61 -16.55 5.36 -24.37
CA ASP A 61 -17.71 4.49 -24.52
C ASP A 61 -17.42 3.41 -25.57
N LEU A 62 -17.25 2.18 -25.09
CA LEU A 62 -17.13 0.95 -25.89
C LEU A 62 -18.27 0.83 -26.90
N SER A 63 -19.50 1.12 -26.48
CA SER A 63 -20.70 0.90 -27.29
C SER A 63 -20.84 1.89 -28.45
N GLN A 64 -20.18 3.05 -28.34
CA GLN A 64 -20.26 4.11 -29.35
C GLN A 64 -18.93 4.34 -30.08
N ALA A 65 -17.87 3.58 -29.73
CA ALA A 65 -16.51 3.76 -30.22
C ALA A 65 -16.02 5.23 -30.14
N ARG A 66 -16.48 6.00 -29.14
CA ARG A 66 -16.25 7.45 -29.03
C ARG A 66 -15.38 7.79 -27.83
N THR A 67 -14.59 8.85 -28.01
CA THR A 67 -13.73 9.44 -26.97
C THR A 67 -14.15 10.88 -26.74
N PHE A 68 -14.35 11.29 -25.48
CA PHE A 68 -14.85 12.63 -25.13
C PHE A 68 -13.73 13.62 -24.77
N SER A 69 -13.88 14.89 -25.15
CA SER A 69 -12.88 15.97 -25.04
C SER A 69 -12.50 16.36 -23.61
N ARG A 70 -11.19 16.42 -23.36
CA ARG A 70 -10.44 16.64 -22.10
C ARG A 70 -11.00 17.73 -21.16
N ASN A 71 -11.21 17.39 -19.88
CA ASN A 71 -11.22 18.34 -18.75
C ASN A 71 -9.84 18.29 -18.11
N ALA A 72 -9.09 19.41 -18.16
CA ALA A 72 -7.76 19.49 -17.56
C ALA A 72 -7.81 19.26 -16.03
N GLY A 73 -8.88 19.71 -15.36
CA GLY A 73 -9.01 19.60 -13.90
C GLY A 73 -9.13 18.17 -13.36
N GLU A 74 -9.66 17.22 -14.11
CA GLU A 74 -9.79 15.83 -13.67
C GLU A 74 -8.44 15.10 -13.66
N LEU A 75 -7.57 15.42 -14.63
CA LEU A 75 -6.23 14.84 -14.71
C LEU A 75 -5.31 15.41 -13.63
N ASP A 76 -5.41 16.71 -13.35
CA ASP A 76 -4.63 17.36 -12.28
C ASP A 76 -5.04 16.84 -10.90
N ALA A 77 -6.34 16.60 -10.67
CA ALA A 77 -6.82 15.95 -9.45
C ALA A 77 -6.23 14.55 -9.27
N LEU A 78 -6.21 13.74 -10.35
CA LEU A 78 -5.64 12.39 -10.29
C LEU A 78 -4.12 12.41 -10.05
N ASN A 79 -3.40 13.32 -10.70
CA ASN A 79 -1.97 13.50 -10.47
C ASN A 79 -1.68 13.90 -9.02
N THR A 80 -2.53 14.75 -8.45
CA THR A 80 -2.44 15.13 -7.03
C THR A 80 -2.62 13.91 -6.15
N ASP A 81 -3.66 13.11 -6.36
CA ASP A 81 -3.92 11.90 -5.58
C ASP A 81 -2.77 10.87 -5.67
N VAL A 82 -2.19 10.67 -6.87
CA VAL A 82 -1.02 9.80 -7.06
C VAL A 82 0.23 10.35 -6.35
N SER A 83 0.43 11.67 -6.37
CA SER A 83 1.55 12.30 -5.66
C SER A 83 1.43 12.11 -4.14
N GLU A 84 0.23 12.22 -3.59
CA GLU A 84 -0.04 12.05 -2.17
C GLU A 84 0.13 10.59 -1.72
N LEU A 85 -0.25 9.63 -2.55
CA LEU A 85 0.06 8.21 -2.32
C LEU A 85 1.57 7.96 -2.28
N ASN A 86 2.34 8.55 -3.20
CA ASN A 86 3.80 8.46 -3.20
C ASN A 86 4.42 9.04 -1.92
N ILE A 87 3.90 10.19 -1.45
CA ILE A 87 4.35 10.80 -0.19
C ILE A 87 4.02 9.91 1.00
N LEU A 88 2.79 9.38 1.09
CA LEU A 88 2.38 8.51 2.18
C LEU A 88 3.19 7.21 2.24
N VAL A 89 3.42 6.58 1.09
CA VAL A 89 4.25 5.38 0.99
C VAL A 89 5.70 5.68 1.31
N GLY A 90 6.27 6.76 0.77
CA GLY A 90 7.66 7.15 1.01
C GLY A 90 7.96 7.46 2.48
N LEU A 91 7.03 8.12 3.18
CA LEU A 91 7.23 8.52 4.58
C LEU A 91 6.88 7.44 5.59
N TYR A 92 5.80 6.67 5.36
CA TYR A 92 5.24 5.80 6.39
C TYR A 92 5.31 4.31 6.05
N PHE A 93 5.36 3.95 4.76
CA PHE A 93 5.27 2.55 4.32
C PHE A 93 6.21 2.22 3.16
N PRO A 94 7.54 2.41 3.30
CA PRO A 94 8.49 2.25 2.19
C PRO A 94 8.49 0.82 1.61
N ALA A 95 8.12 -0.18 2.42
CA ALA A 95 7.94 -1.56 1.97
C ALA A 95 6.81 -1.75 0.92
N LEU A 96 5.91 -0.78 0.79
CA LEU A 96 4.81 -0.77 -0.18
C LEU A 96 5.17 -0.07 -1.51
N ALA A 97 6.37 0.48 -1.63
CA ALA A 97 6.85 1.13 -2.85
C ALA A 97 6.70 0.26 -4.13
N PRO A 98 7.03 -1.04 -4.15
CA PRO A 98 6.87 -1.83 -5.38
C PRO A 98 5.41 -2.04 -5.77
N GLN A 99 4.49 -2.17 -4.79
CA GLN A 99 3.06 -2.30 -5.07
C GLN A 99 2.46 -0.98 -5.55
N LEU A 100 2.89 0.15 -4.98
CA LEU A 100 2.49 1.46 -5.49
C LEU A 100 3.01 1.68 -6.92
N ALA A 101 4.27 1.35 -7.19
CA ALA A 101 4.85 1.46 -8.53
C ALA A 101 4.10 0.59 -9.57
N ALA A 102 3.65 -0.61 -9.18
CA ALA A 102 2.83 -1.44 -10.05
C ALA A 102 1.47 -0.79 -10.36
N ALA A 103 0.82 -0.19 -9.36
CA ALA A 103 -0.46 0.52 -9.52
C ALA A 103 -0.33 1.82 -10.34
N THR A 104 0.74 2.59 -10.16
CA THR A 104 0.97 3.79 -10.97
C THR A 104 1.38 3.45 -12.40
N ASN A 105 2.11 2.36 -12.62
CA ASN A 105 2.44 1.87 -13.96
C ASN A 105 1.20 1.40 -14.71
N SER A 106 0.25 0.71 -14.07
CA SER A 106 -0.99 0.31 -14.74
C SER A 106 -1.83 1.52 -15.16
N LEU A 107 -1.86 2.58 -14.34
CA LEU A 107 -2.46 3.86 -14.73
C LEU A 107 -1.76 4.49 -15.93
N ALA A 108 -0.43 4.55 -15.93
CA ALA A 108 0.35 5.11 -17.02
C ALA A 108 0.09 4.36 -18.34
N VAL A 109 0.05 3.02 -18.29
CA VAL A 109 -0.30 2.19 -19.45
C VAL A 109 -1.71 2.52 -19.95
N ALA A 110 -2.70 2.63 -19.07
CA ALA A 110 -4.06 2.98 -19.48
C ALA A 110 -4.15 4.39 -20.10
N PHE A 111 -3.40 5.36 -19.58
CA PHE A 111 -3.30 6.69 -20.20
C PHE A 111 -2.66 6.66 -21.59
N ASP A 112 -1.60 5.88 -21.77
CA ASP A 112 -0.97 5.70 -23.08
C ASP A 112 -1.92 5.04 -24.07
N ARG A 113 -2.67 4.00 -23.64
CA ARG A 113 -3.69 3.36 -24.46
C ARG A 113 -4.83 4.30 -24.82
N LEU A 114 -5.24 5.17 -23.90
CA LEU A 114 -6.25 6.19 -24.18
C LEU A 114 -5.76 7.17 -25.25
N ARG A 115 -4.48 7.58 -25.19
CA ARG A 115 -3.88 8.46 -26.20
C ARG A 115 -3.82 7.78 -27.56
N LEU A 116 -3.45 6.50 -27.61
CA LEU A 116 -3.44 5.71 -28.85
C LEU A 116 -4.84 5.55 -29.43
N ALA A 117 -5.85 5.26 -28.60
CA ALA A 117 -7.23 5.13 -29.03
C ALA A 117 -7.82 6.46 -29.55
N GLN A 118 -7.38 7.59 -29.00
CA GLN A 118 -7.73 8.93 -29.50
C GLN A 118 -7.09 9.25 -30.86
N ALA A 119 -5.86 8.76 -31.09
CA ALA A 119 -5.10 8.98 -32.31
C ALA A 119 -5.35 7.92 -33.41
N ALA A 120 -6.06 6.83 -33.09
CA ALA A 120 -6.30 5.74 -34.01
C ALA A 120 -7.27 6.11 -35.14
N ASP A 121 -6.92 5.69 -36.36
CA ASP A 121 -7.79 5.77 -37.53
C ASP A 121 -9.05 4.91 -37.34
N LEU A 122 -10.13 5.23 -38.07
CA LEU A 122 -11.43 4.54 -37.97
C LEU A 122 -11.32 3.01 -38.09
N ASN A 123 -10.39 2.51 -38.91
CA ASN A 123 -10.21 1.07 -39.13
C ASN A 123 -9.51 0.35 -37.96
N ASN A 124 -8.72 1.07 -37.16
CA ASN A 124 -7.95 0.51 -36.02
C ASN A 124 -8.52 0.93 -34.66
N ARG A 125 -9.57 1.76 -34.67
CA ARG A 125 -10.13 2.35 -33.47
C ARG A 125 -10.74 1.29 -32.56
N GLU A 126 -11.46 0.32 -33.10
CA GLU A 126 -12.03 -0.78 -32.31
C GLU A 126 -10.95 -1.57 -31.55
N HIS A 127 -9.89 -2.00 -32.23
CA HIS A 127 -8.75 -2.67 -31.59
C HIS A 127 -8.05 -1.80 -30.54
N ALA A 128 -7.86 -0.50 -30.81
CA ALA A 128 -7.24 0.40 -29.85
C ALA A 128 -8.11 0.64 -28.60
N LEU A 129 -9.43 0.54 -28.76
CA LEU A 129 -10.41 0.64 -27.67
C LEU A 129 -10.44 -0.67 -26.86
N ASP A 130 -10.37 -1.84 -27.49
CA ASP A 130 -10.24 -3.13 -26.79
C ASP A 130 -8.95 -3.19 -25.94
N ASP A 131 -7.83 -2.72 -26.50
CA ASP A 131 -6.56 -2.59 -25.78
C ASP A 131 -6.64 -1.64 -24.57
N LEU A 132 -7.44 -0.58 -24.68
CA LEU A 132 -7.71 0.34 -23.59
C LEU A 132 -8.55 -0.33 -22.50
N ASP A 133 -9.59 -1.07 -22.86
CA ASP A 133 -10.44 -1.78 -21.88
C ASP A 133 -9.62 -2.81 -21.09
N LEU A 134 -8.76 -3.56 -21.77
CA LEU A 134 -7.84 -4.50 -21.13
C LEU A 134 -6.87 -3.79 -20.17
N ALA A 135 -6.33 -2.63 -20.56
CA ALA A 135 -5.47 -1.83 -19.70
C ALA A 135 -6.21 -1.27 -18.47
N VAL A 136 -7.45 -0.81 -18.64
CA VAL A 136 -8.30 -0.32 -17.55
C VAL A 136 -8.65 -1.47 -16.59
N GLY A 137 -8.88 -2.68 -17.10
CA GLY A 137 -9.06 -3.89 -16.30
C GLY A 137 -7.87 -4.18 -15.38
N GLY A 138 -6.65 -3.94 -15.87
CA GLY A 138 -5.41 -4.10 -15.11
C GLY A 138 -5.24 -3.11 -13.95
N ILE A 139 -5.87 -1.93 -14.01
CA ILE A 139 -5.82 -0.94 -12.91
C ILE A 139 -6.43 -1.53 -11.63
N ARG A 140 -7.58 -2.21 -11.76
CA ARG A 140 -8.29 -2.79 -10.61
C ARG A 140 -7.42 -3.79 -9.88
N GLU A 141 -6.81 -4.72 -10.61
CA GLU A 141 -5.97 -5.76 -10.01
C GLU A 141 -4.77 -5.15 -9.27
N ALA A 142 -4.09 -4.18 -9.89
CA ALA A 142 -2.94 -3.53 -9.28
C ALA A 142 -3.30 -2.76 -8.00
N PHE A 143 -4.42 -2.02 -8.00
CA PHE A 143 -4.90 -1.31 -6.81
C PHE A 143 -5.44 -2.26 -5.74
N ASP A 144 -6.07 -3.37 -6.09
CA ASP A 144 -6.51 -4.39 -5.13
C ASP A 144 -5.30 -5.07 -4.45
N GLN A 145 -4.24 -5.36 -5.20
CA GLN A 145 -2.98 -5.85 -4.64
C GLN A 145 -2.32 -4.82 -3.71
N PHE A 146 -2.29 -3.55 -4.09
CA PHE A 146 -1.76 -2.46 -3.26
C PHE A 146 -2.55 -2.28 -1.96
N LYS A 147 -3.89 -2.24 -2.04
CA LYS A 147 -4.78 -2.17 -0.87
C LYS A 147 -4.62 -3.38 0.05
N ALA A 148 -4.54 -4.59 -0.51
CA ALA A 148 -4.30 -5.80 0.27
C ALA A 148 -2.93 -5.76 0.98
N ALA A 149 -1.90 -5.25 0.31
CA ALA A 149 -0.58 -5.05 0.90
C ALA A 149 -0.60 -3.97 1.99
N ALA A 150 -1.35 -2.88 1.83
CA ALA A 150 -1.55 -1.88 2.88
C ALA A 150 -2.18 -2.49 4.14
N LEU A 151 -3.25 -3.29 3.98
CA LEU A 151 -3.91 -3.97 5.10
C LEU A 151 -2.99 -5.00 5.79
N ARG A 152 -2.13 -5.69 5.04
CA ARG A 152 -1.13 -6.62 5.60
C ARG A 152 0.03 -5.88 6.28
N GLY A 153 0.48 -4.77 5.72
CA GLY A 153 1.54 -3.90 6.27
C GLY A 153 1.11 -3.15 7.53
N GLY A 154 -0.20 -2.96 7.72
CA GLY A 154 -0.79 -2.43 8.96
C GLY A 154 -1.04 -3.48 10.05
N ARG A 155 -0.95 -4.78 9.74
CA ARG A 155 -0.98 -5.80 10.80
C ARG A 155 0.30 -5.70 11.60
N ILE A 156 0.11 -5.55 12.91
CA ILE A 156 1.16 -5.80 13.89
C ILE A 156 1.66 -7.21 13.61
N GLU A 157 2.89 -7.35 13.11
CA GLU A 157 3.55 -8.65 13.16
C GLU A 157 3.57 -9.05 14.63
N GLN A 158 2.65 -9.92 15.03
CA GLN A 158 2.91 -10.91 16.07
C GLN A 158 4.03 -11.81 15.55
N ARG A 159 5.24 -11.25 15.37
CA ARG A 159 6.46 -12.01 15.63
C ARG A 159 6.56 -12.15 17.14
N GLY A 160 5.59 -12.87 17.69
CA GLY A 160 5.87 -13.69 18.84
C GLY A 160 7.07 -14.53 18.46
N HIS A 161 8.00 -14.66 19.38
CA HIS A 161 9.00 -15.71 19.37
C HIS A 161 8.29 -17.05 19.10
N ALA A 162 8.17 -17.42 17.83
CA ALA A 162 8.05 -18.81 17.45
C ALA A 162 9.43 -19.38 17.80
N ALA A 163 9.53 -19.87 19.03
CA ALA A 163 10.64 -20.69 19.47
C ALA A 163 10.97 -21.66 18.35
N ALA A 164 12.23 -21.65 17.91
CA ALA A 164 12.72 -22.61 16.96
C ALA A 164 12.29 -24.01 17.44
N PRO A 165 11.67 -24.84 16.57
CA PRO A 165 11.36 -26.21 16.96
C PRO A 165 12.68 -26.90 17.35
N PRO A 166 12.74 -27.63 18.47
CA PRO A 166 13.96 -28.30 18.87
C PRO A 166 14.37 -29.27 17.75
N THR A 167 15.60 -29.11 17.27
CA THR A 167 16.29 -30.03 16.38
C THR A 167 16.18 -31.45 16.95
N ARG A 168 15.30 -32.25 16.37
CA ARG A 168 15.23 -33.69 16.63
C ARG A 168 16.49 -34.30 16.00
N ALA A 169 17.53 -34.47 16.80
CA ALA A 169 18.69 -35.28 16.42
C ALA A 169 18.18 -36.69 16.12
N SER A 170 18.11 -37.02 14.83
CA SER A 170 17.82 -38.38 14.39
C SER A 170 18.97 -39.28 14.81
N ARG A 171 18.69 -40.16 15.78
CA ARG A 171 19.43 -41.41 16.03
C ARG A 171 19.49 -42.20 14.71
N ALA A 172 20.58 -42.04 13.97
CA ALA A 172 20.97 -42.92 12.87
C ALA A 172 22.49 -43.21 12.95
N ALA A 173 22.98 -43.42 14.16
CA ALA A 173 24.32 -43.90 14.44
C ALA A 173 24.22 -44.94 15.56
N LEU A 174 23.57 -46.06 15.25
CA LEU A 174 23.63 -47.34 15.98
C LEU A 174 23.00 -48.39 15.05
N ALA A 175 23.74 -48.76 14.02
CA ALA A 175 23.65 -50.02 13.29
C ALA A 175 25.01 -50.28 12.65
#